data_AF-A0A9D5FKS9-F1
#
_entry.id   AF-A0A9D5FKS9-F1
#
_cell.length_a   1.000
_cell.length_b   1.000
_cell.length_c   1.000
_cell.angle_alpha   90.00
_cell.angle_beta   90.00
_cell.angle_gamma   90.00
#
_symmetry.space_group_name_H-M   'P 1'
#
loop_
_entity.id
_entity.type
_entity.pdbx_description
1 polymer ?
#
loop_
_entity_poly.entity_id
_entity_poly.type
_entity_poly.pdbx_seq_one_letter_code
_entity_poly.pdbx_strand_id
1 'polypeptide(L)'
;MDYSDNHDTFRNLVTQQMGYAAGRIPIYPGIGAFILTTDNTVCQIATTRELGTGGFIVFNFDKALAETYLPAIAAGATANDESDLDRDRIADAWETKFFGHIGVASASTDADGDGQSDRAEYVTGTDPTNKTDVLKLDIRSQGTSLALAFTGRAAAGAGYARIARHYRLESATNLLSGRIWSPVAGCTNRVVGSGSEEITCPITPASEASTFYRIRAWLQQTP
;
A
#
# COMPACT_ATOMS: atom_id res chain seq x y z
N MET A 1 3.00 2.60 -28.98
CA MET A 1 3.04 3.90 -28.28
C MET A 1 1.60 4.30 -28.05
N ASP A 2 1.23 4.58 -26.80
CA ASP A 2 -0.14 4.88 -26.43
C ASP A 2 -0.26 6.35 -25.98
N TYR A 3 -1.26 7.02 -26.55
CA TYR A 3 -1.65 8.40 -26.22
C TYR A 3 -3.08 8.40 -25.66
N SER A 4 -3.45 7.37 -24.90
CA SER A 4 -4.69 7.35 -24.15
C SER A 4 -4.46 7.94 -22.75
N ASP A 5 -5.30 8.89 -22.37
CA ASP A 5 -5.45 9.36 -20.99
C ASP A 5 -6.32 8.43 -20.14
N ASN A 6 -6.98 7.45 -20.77
CA ASN A 6 -7.79 6.44 -20.11
C ASN A 6 -6.92 5.25 -19.66
N HIS A 7 -6.87 5.03 -18.36
CA HIS A 7 -6.05 4.00 -17.75
C HIS A 7 -6.47 2.56 -18.12
N ASP A 8 -7.77 2.30 -18.28
CA ASP A 8 -8.27 0.96 -18.63
C ASP A 8 -7.97 0.63 -20.10
N THR A 9 -8.09 1.63 -20.98
CA THR A 9 -7.67 1.50 -22.38
C THR A 9 -6.19 1.13 -22.46
N PHE A 10 -5.33 1.84 -21.72
CA PHE A 10 -3.90 1.55 -21.65
C PHE A 10 -3.63 0.13 -21.13
N ARG A 11 -4.23 -0.25 -19.99
CA ARG A 11 -4.06 -1.60 -19.41
C ARG A 11 -4.45 -2.70 -20.39
N ASN A 12 -5.59 -2.55 -21.07
CA ASN A 12 -6.08 -3.52 -22.05
C ASN A 12 -5.13 -3.64 -23.24
N LEU A 13 -4.61 -2.52 -23.74
CA LEU A 13 -3.64 -2.50 -24.84
C LEU A 13 -2.36 -3.24 -24.44
N VAL A 14 -1.78 -2.92 -23.28
CA VAL A 14 -0.54 -3.56 -22.81
C VAL A 14 -0.76 -5.06 -22.58
N THR A 15 -1.90 -5.45 -22.00
CA THR A 15 -2.26 -6.86 -21.80
C THR A 15 -2.31 -7.63 -23.13
N GLN A 16 -2.91 -7.05 -24.16
CA GLN A 16 -2.93 -7.67 -25.50
C GLN A 16 -1.51 -7.78 -26.09
N GLN A 17 -0.68 -6.75 -25.95
CA GLN A 17 0.71 -6.77 -26.43
C GLN A 17 1.52 -7.87 -25.76
N MET A 18 1.36 -8.04 -24.44
CA MET A 18 1.97 -9.13 -23.69
C MET A 18 1.48 -10.49 -24.19
N GLY A 19 0.18 -10.62 -24.49
CA GLY A 19 -0.41 -11.81 -25.09
C GLY A 19 0.17 -12.15 -26.47
N TYR A 20 0.37 -11.15 -27.33
CA TYR A 20 0.98 -11.34 -28.66
C TYR A 20 2.46 -11.76 -28.56
N ALA A 21 3.23 -11.15 -27.66
CA ALA A 21 4.61 -11.55 -27.42
C ALA A 21 4.69 -12.97 -26.83
N ALA A 22 3.73 -13.32 -25.96
CA ALA A 22 3.68 -14.57 -25.21
C ALA A 22 5.04 -14.93 -24.57
N GLY A 23 5.70 -13.93 -23.97
CA GLY A 23 7.00 -14.08 -23.30
C GLY A 23 8.20 -14.29 -24.22
N ARG A 24 8.03 -14.31 -25.56
CA ARG A 24 9.14 -14.51 -26.50
C ARG A 24 10.07 -13.30 -26.60
N ILE A 25 9.51 -12.11 -26.40
CA ILE A 25 10.25 -10.84 -26.40
C ILE A 25 9.72 -9.95 -25.26
N PRO A 26 10.59 -9.17 -24.60
CA PRO A 26 10.14 -8.16 -23.65
C PRO A 26 9.37 -7.05 -24.36
N ILE A 27 8.27 -6.62 -23.74
CA ILE A 27 7.47 -5.48 -24.21
C ILE A 27 7.85 -4.24 -23.40
N TYR A 28 7.97 -3.10 -24.08
CA TYR A 28 8.24 -1.79 -23.48
C TYR A 28 7.14 -0.80 -23.94
N PRO A 29 6.01 -0.71 -23.22
CA PRO A 29 4.93 0.18 -23.61
C PRO A 29 5.38 1.64 -23.63
N GLY A 30 4.97 2.37 -24.66
CA GLY A 30 5.19 3.81 -24.74
C GLY A 30 4.06 4.58 -24.06
N ILE A 31 4.41 5.45 -23.11
CA ILE A 31 3.51 6.30 -22.32
C ILE A 31 3.64 7.74 -22.83
N GLY A 32 2.57 8.28 -23.40
CA GLY A 32 2.51 9.66 -23.90
C GLY A 32 2.28 10.69 -22.79
N ALA A 33 3.27 10.91 -21.91
CA ALA A 33 3.13 11.82 -20.77
C ALA A 33 2.74 13.26 -21.15
N PHE A 34 3.01 13.69 -22.39
CA PHE A 34 2.61 15.00 -22.91
C PHE A 34 1.11 15.32 -22.75
N ILE A 35 0.23 14.32 -22.79
CA ILE A 35 -1.23 14.50 -22.61
C ILE A 35 -1.74 14.04 -21.24
N LEU A 36 -0.85 13.56 -20.37
CA LEU A 36 -1.19 12.99 -19.07
C LEU A 36 -0.86 13.97 -17.96
N THR A 37 -1.58 13.87 -16.85
CA THR A 37 -1.11 14.44 -15.58
C THR A 37 0.08 13.61 -15.05
N THR A 38 0.82 14.17 -14.09
CA THR A 38 1.87 13.44 -13.36
C THR A 38 1.32 12.15 -12.74
N ASP A 39 0.17 12.23 -12.07
CA ASP A 39 -0.47 11.08 -11.43
C ASP A 39 -0.89 10.02 -12.46
N ASN A 40 -1.47 10.41 -13.59
CA ASN A 40 -1.83 9.47 -14.65
C ASN A 40 -0.60 8.81 -15.27
N THR A 41 0.50 9.55 -15.42
CA THR A 41 1.78 9.02 -15.91
C THR A 41 2.33 7.97 -14.93
N VAL A 42 2.38 8.30 -13.64
CA VAL A 42 2.81 7.36 -12.59
C VAL A 42 1.89 6.13 -12.55
N CYS A 43 0.58 6.33 -12.71
CA CYS A 43 -0.40 5.25 -12.74
C CYS A 43 -0.18 4.30 -13.93
N GLN A 44 0.04 4.82 -15.14
CA GLN A 44 0.37 3.98 -16.29
C GLN A 44 1.70 3.24 -16.11
N ILE A 45 2.73 3.89 -15.52
CA ILE A 45 3.98 3.22 -15.17
C ILE A 45 3.71 2.06 -14.19
N ALA A 46 2.91 2.27 -13.15
CA ALA A 46 2.53 1.22 -12.20
C ALA A 46 1.86 0.03 -12.90
N THR A 47 0.94 0.29 -13.85
CA THR A 47 0.33 -0.77 -14.67
C THR A 47 1.33 -1.58 -15.48
N THR A 48 2.37 -0.94 -16.06
CA THR A 48 3.40 -1.70 -16.77
C THR A 48 4.13 -2.70 -15.86
N ARG A 49 4.34 -2.34 -14.59
CA ARG A 49 4.92 -3.25 -13.59
C ARG A 49 3.97 -4.36 -13.18
N GLU A 50 2.72 -4.03 -12.89
CA GLU A 50 1.69 -5.01 -12.53
C GLU A 50 1.55 -6.10 -13.60
N LEU A 51 1.68 -5.71 -14.87
CA LEU A 51 1.61 -6.63 -16.01
C LEU A 51 2.94 -7.33 -16.33
N GLY A 52 4.02 -7.06 -15.59
CA GLY A 52 5.32 -7.70 -15.77
C GLY A 52 5.97 -7.41 -17.12
N THR A 53 5.84 -6.18 -17.65
CA THR A 53 6.52 -5.79 -18.89
C THR A 53 8.05 -5.72 -18.66
N GLY A 54 8.82 -5.67 -19.76
CA GLY A 54 10.29 -5.54 -19.66
C GLY A 54 10.75 -4.13 -19.25
N GLY A 55 9.82 -3.17 -19.20
CA GLY A 55 10.03 -1.77 -18.88
C GLY A 55 8.95 -0.91 -19.51
N PHE A 56 9.22 0.38 -19.65
CA PHE A 56 8.35 1.37 -20.28
C PHE A 56 9.19 2.48 -20.93
N ILE A 57 8.58 3.24 -21.85
CA ILE A 57 9.20 4.41 -22.48
C ILE A 57 8.28 5.61 -22.25
N VAL A 58 8.75 6.64 -21.54
CA VAL A 58 7.99 7.88 -21.35
C VAL A 58 8.35 8.86 -22.47
N PHE A 59 7.38 9.24 -23.29
CA PHE A 59 7.53 10.28 -24.30
C PHE A 59 7.04 11.62 -23.74
N ASN A 60 7.92 12.62 -23.73
CA ASN A 60 7.58 13.98 -23.38
C ASN A 60 8.35 14.99 -24.23
N PHE A 61 7.78 16.18 -24.43
CA PHE A 61 8.36 17.28 -25.20
C PHE A 61 8.57 18.56 -24.38
N ASP A 62 8.43 18.49 -23.04
CA ASP A 62 8.43 19.66 -22.16
C ASP A 62 9.41 19.52 -20.98
N LYS A 63 9.94 20.65 -20.51
CA LYS A 63 10.76 20.78 -19.30
C LYS A 63 10.02 20.28 -18.04
N ALA A 64 8.68 20.31 -18.06
CA ALA A 64 7.87 19.77 -16.98
C ALA A 64 8.27 18.33 -16.59
N LEU A 65 8.72 17.48 -17.55
CA LEU A 65 9.25 16.14 -17.24
C LEU A 65 10.34 16.18 -16.18
N ALA A 66 11.31 17.07 -16.31
CA ALA A 66 12.44 17.15 -15.38
C ALA A 66 12.04 17.72 -14.01
N GLU A 67 11.11 18.67 -13.97
CA GLU A 67 10.76 19.41 -12.76
C GLU A 67 9.62 18.79 -11.95
N THR A 68 8.75 18.01 -12.60
CA THR A 68 7.51 17.49 -11.98
C THR A 68 7.39 15.98 -12.10
N TYR A 69 7.64 15.41 -13.28
CA TYR A 69 7.42 13.97 -13.49
C TYR A 69 8.58 13.13 -12.96
N LEU A 70 9.84 13.49 -13.24
CA LEU A 70 11.00 12.73 -12.76
C LEU A 70 11.07 12.67 -11.23
N PRO A 71 10.82 13.75 -10.46
CA PRO A 71 10.73 13.64 -9.01
C PRO A 71 9.60 12.70 -8.54
N ALA A 72 8.42 12.76 -9.16
CA ALA A 72 7.29 11.89 -8.80
C ALA A 72 7.54 10.42 -9.18
N ILE A 73 8.16 10.18 -10.33
CA ILE A 73 8.61 8.85 -10.78
C ILE A 73 9.71 8.34 -9.83
N ALA A 74 10.67 9.18 -9.44
CA ALA A 74 11.74 8.81 -8.51
C ALA A 74 11.25 8.57 -7.08
N ALA A 75 10.23 9.29 -6.63
CA ALA A 75 9.58 9.09 -5.34
C ALA A 75 8.59 7.89 -5.34
N GLY A 76 8.40 7.25 -6.49
CA GLY A 76 7.48 6.15 -6.66
C GLY A 76 8.14 5.04 -7.47
N ALA A 77 7.90 5.10 -8.76
CA ALA A 77 8.31 4.09 -9.71
C ALA A 77 9.80 3.70 -9.69
N THR A 78 10.72 4.63 -9.53
CA THR A 78 12.16 4.34 -9.51
C THR A 78 12.76 4.64 -8.15
N ALA A 79 11.94 4.61 -7.10
CA ALA A 79 12.45 4.66 -5.74
C ALA A 79 13.35 3.44 -5.51
N ASN A 80 14.40 3.62 -4.71
CA ASN A 80 15.17 2.49 -4.22
C ASN A 80 14.29 1.77 -3.21
N ASP A 81 13.54 0.79 -3.69
CA ASP A 81 12.79 -0.12 -2.84
C ASP A 81 13.74 -1.09 -2.15
N GLU A 82 13.29 -1.60 -1.01
CA GLU A 82 13.86 -2.81 -0.44
C GLU A 82 13.72 -3.95 -1.47
N SER A 83 14.70 -4.85 -1.50
CA SER A 83 14.65 -6.01 -2.40
C SER A 83 13.42 -6.87 -2.08
N ASP A 84 12.77 -7.39 -3.11
CA ASP A 84 11.58 -8.27 -3.07
C ASP A 84 11.75 -9.26 -4.24
N LEU A 85 12.57 -10.29 -4.02
CA LEU A 85 13.07 -11.18 -5.08
C LEU A 85 12.00 -12.18 -5.54
N ASP A 86 11.12 -12.61 -4.64
CA ASP A 86 10.01 -13.53 -4.92
C ASP A 86 8.70 -12.81 -5.29
N ARG A 87 8.67 -11.48 -5.20
CA ARG A 87 7.65 -10.56 -5.74
C ARG A 87 6.31 -10.66 -5.06
N ASP A 88 6.31 -10.92 -3.75
CA ASP A 88 5.10 -11.06 -2.95
C ASP A 88 4.67 -9.75 -2.26
N ARG A 89 5.46 -8.69 -2.44
CA ARG A 89 5.31 -7.36 -1.82
C ARG A 89 5.63 -7.34 -0.33
N ILE A 90 6.47 -8.25 0.12
CA ILE A 90 7.18 -8.25 1.40
C ILE A 90 8.67 -8.05 1.07
N ALA A 91 9.38 -7.31 1.92
CA ALA A 91 10.80 -7.07 1.68
C ALA A 91 11.65 -8.29 2.08
N ASP A 92 12.59 -8.70 1.24
CA ASP A 92 13.53 -9.81 1.46
C ASP A 92 14.24 -9.67 2.82
N ALA A 93 14.60 -8.44 3.19
CA ALA A 93 15.30 -8.13 4.44
C ALA A 93 14.40 -8.36 5.67
N TRP A 94 13.09 -8.11 5.54
CA TRP A 94 12.12 -8.40 6.59
C TRP A 94 11.92 -9.92 6.73
N GLU A 95 11.76 -10.62 5.62
CA GLU A 95 11.62 -12.09 5.63
C GLU A 95 12.86 -12.76 6.23
N THR A 96 14.04 -12.37 5.77
CA THR A 96 15.31 -12.91 6.28
C THR A 96 15.46 -12.65 7.78
N LYS A 97 14.97 -11.51 8.29
CA LYS A 97 15.03 -11.18 9.71
C LYS A 97 14.18 -12.13 10.56
N PHE A 98 12.97 -12.47 10.12
CA PHE A 98 12.03 -13.27 10.92
C PHE A 98 12.12 -14.77 10.64
N PHE A 99 12.43 -15.16 9.41
CA PHE A 99 12.40 -16.55 8.95
C PHE A 99 13.77 -17.10 8.51
N GLY A 100 14.78 -16.24 8.34
CA GLY A 100 16.13 -16.62 7.91
C GLY A 100 16.30 -16.85 6.40
N HIS A 101 15.20 -16.95 5.65
CA HIS A 101 15.16 -17.14 4.20
C HIS A 101 13.98 -16.38 3.59
N ILE A 102 14.08 -16.04 2.30
CA ILE A 102 12.97 -15.48 1.50
C ILE A 102 11.98 -16.58 1.07
N GLY A 103 10.73 -16.20 0.80
CA GLY A 103 9.69 -17.10 0.30
C GLY A 103 8.99 -17.96 1.36
N VAL A 104 9.19 -17.63 2.64
CA VAL A 104 8.45 -18.24 3.76
C VAL A 104 7.18 -17.43 4.03
N ALA A 105 7.29 -16.10 3.98
CA ALA A 105 6.17 -15.21 4.19
C ALA A 105 5.42 -14.96 2.88
N SER A 106 4.14 -14.65 2.98
CA SER A 106 3.30 -14.31 1.84
C SER A 106 2.00 -13.66 2.27
N ALA A 107 1.19 -13.26 1.29
CA ALA A 107 -0.20 -12.83 1.53
C ALA A 107 -1.12 -13.95 2.05
N SER A 108 -0.72 -15.22 1.93
CA SER A 108 -1.54 -16.41 2.23
C SER A 108 -1.04 -17.25 3.40
N THR A 109 0.12 -16.92 3.95
CA THR A 109 0.72 -17.60 5.09
C THR A 109 0.45 -16.80 6.35
N ASP A 110 0.43 -17.50 7.48
CA ASP A 110 0.20 -17.01 8.84
C ASP A 110 1.10 -17.89 9.71
N ALA A 111 2.37 -17.48 9.82
CA ALA A 111 3.45 -18.35 10.28
C ALA A 111 3.31 -18.67 11.78
N ASP A 112 2.85 -17.71 12.58
CA ASP A 112 2.57 -17.97 13.97
C ASP A 112 1.19 -18.61 14.16
N GLY A 113 0.16 -18.31 13.37
CA GLY A 113 -1.18 -18.88 13.48
C GLY A 113 -2.11 -18.06 14.39
N ASP A 114 -2.02 -16.74 14.33
CA ASP A 114 -2.87 -15.78 15.06
C ASP A 114 -4.11 -15.32 14.26
N GLY A 115 -4.18 -15.68 12.97
CA GLY A 115 -5.23 -15.30 12.02
C GLY A 115 -4.95 -14.03 11.21
N GLN A 116 -3.79 -13.39 11.36
CA GLN A 116 -3.27 -12.36 10.48
C GLN A 116 -2.30 -13.00 9.49
N SER A 117 -2.32 -12.57 8.23
CA SER A 117 -1.30 -13.07 7.30
C SER A 117 0.04 -12.37 7.51
N ASP A 118 1.14 -13.03 7.19
CA ASP A 118 2.50 -12.48 7.33
C ASP A 118 2.64 -11.15 6.55
N ARG A 119 1.95 -11.01 5.41
CA ARG A 119 1.87 -9.74 4.67
C ARG A 119 1.14 -8.65 5.45
N ALA A 120 0.05 -8.98 6.14
CA ALA A 120 -0.65 -8.02 6.99
C ALA A 120 0.27 -7.57 8.13
N GLU A 121 1.01 -8.49 8.72
CA GLU A 121 1.98 -8.23 9.78
C GLU A 121 3.16 -7.37 9.33
N TYR A 122 3.70 -7.63 8.13
CA TYR A 122 4.66 -6.74 7.49
C TYR A 122 4.10 -5.31 7.35
N VAL A 123 2.85 -5.17 6.93
CA VAL A 123 2.19 -3.86 6.79
C VAL A 123 1.92 -3.18 8.13
N THR A 124 1.57 -3.92 9.19
CA THR A 124 1.24 -3.36 10.52
C THR A 124 2.45 -3.23 11.44
N GLY A 125 3.55 -3.93 11.15
CA GLY A 125 4.78 -3.96 11.95
C GLY A 125 4.69 -4.84 13.19
N THR A 126 3.86 -5.87 13.14
CA THR A 126 3.81 -6.93 14.16
C THR A 126 4.88 -7.98 13.90
N ASP A 127 5.11 -8.87 14.87
CA ASP A 127 6.10 -9.93 14.80
C ASP A 127 5.42 -11.23 14.33
N PRO A 128 5.71 -11.71 13.10
CA PRO A 128 5.02 -12.86 12.50
C PRO A 128 5.41 -14.22 13.10
N THR A 129 6.22 -14.20 14.16
CA THR A 129 6.60 -15.37 14.93
C THR A 129 5.98 -15.38 16.33
N ASN A 130 5.16 -14.37 16.66
CA ASN A 130 4.61 -14.16 17.99
C ASN A 130 3.11 -13.81 17.94
N LYS A 131 2.29 -14.84 18.18
CA LYS A 131 0.81 -14.79 18.20
C LYS A 131 0.16 -13.70 19.04
N THR A 132 0.91 -13.11 19.96
CA THR A 132 0.40 -12.09 20.88
C THR A 132 0.67 -10.67 20.40
N ASP A 133 1.62 -10.49 19.48
CA ASP A 133 1.90 -9.19 18.86
C ASP A 133 0.98 -8.97 17.68
N VAL A 134 -0.20 -8.40 17.91
CA VAL A 134 -1.21 -8.21 16.87
C VAL A 134 -1.79 -6.81 16.93
N LEU A 135 -2.21 -6.26 15.78
CA LEU A 135 -2.84 -4.94 15.74
C LEU A 135 -4.30 -5.04 16.23
N LYS A 136 -4.54 -4.70 17.49
CA LYS A 136 -5.88 -4.70 18.10
C LYS A 136 -6.50 -3.32 18.12
N LEU A 137 -7.81 -3.26 17.87
CA LEU A 137 -8.64 -2.08 18.05
C LEU A 137 -9.43 -2.21 19.35
N ASP A 138 -9.15 -1.35 20.31
CA ASP A 138 -9.83 -1.30 21.59
C ASP A 138 -10.84 -0.15 21.64
N ILE A 139 -11.94 -0.34 22.37
CA ILE A 139 -12.85 0.73 22.72
C ILE A 139 -12.55 1.24 24.13
N ARG A 140 -12.48 2.57 24.28
CA ARG A 140 -12.19 3.27 25.52
C ARG A 140 -13.35 4.21 25.84
N SER A 141 -13.76 4.23 27.11
CA SER A 141 -14.71 5.22 27.63
C SER A 141 -13.93 6.38 28.26
N GLN A 142 -14.26 7.60 27.87
CA GLN A 142 -13.72 8.85 28.42
C GLN A 142 -14.89 9.69 28.95
N GLY A 143 -15.42 9.30 30.12
CA GLY A 143 -16.61 9.91 30.70
C GLY A 143 -17.85 9.64 29.85
N THR A 144 -18.44 10.69 29.26
CA THR A 144 -19.61 10.58 28.37
C THR A 144 -19.25 10.32 26.92
N SER A 145 -17.96 10.32 26.56
CA SER A 145 -17.48 10.11 25.20
C SER A 145 -16.83 8.74 25.04
N LEU A 146 -16.88 8.21 23.82
CA LEU A 146 -16.20 6.98 23.43
C LEU A 146 -15.04 7.32 22.51
N ALA A 147 -13.97 6.54 22.60
CA ALA A 147 -12.85 6.59 21.69
C ALA A 147 -12.44 5.18 21.30
N LEU A 148 -11.87 5.04 20.10
CA LEU A 148 -11.20 3.83 19.68
C LEU A 148 -9.69 4.05 19.76
N ALA A 149 -8.97 3.08 20.30
CA ALA A 149 -7.54 3.15 20.51
C ALA A 149 -6.85 1.92 19.92
N PHE A 150 -5.64 2.11 19.39
CA PHE A 150 -4.78 1.03 18.92
C PHE A 150 -3.31 1.45 18.98
N THR A 151 -2.41 0.49 19.09
CA THR A 151 -0.97 0.77 19.08
C THR A 151 -0.48 0.91 17.64
N GLY A 152 -0.15 2.13 17.23
CA GLY A 152 0.56 2.40 15.99
C GLY A 152 2.06 2.18 16.15
N ARG A 153 2.70 1.67 15.11
CA ARG A 153 4.14 1.43 15.02
C ARG A 153 4.75 2.14 13.82
N ALA A 154 5.93 2.71 14.00
CA ALA A 154 6.73 3.25 12.90
C ALA A 154 7.21 2.12 11.98
N ALA A 155 7.30 2.40 10.67
CA ALA A 155 8.01 1.54 9.73
C ALA A 155 9.52 1.75 9.96
N ALA A 156 10.17 0.81 10.66
CA ALA A 156 11.57 0.93 11.04
C ALA A 156 12.25 -0.45 11.08
N GLY A 157 13.53 -0.47 10.71
CA GLY A 157 14.35 -1.68 10.67
C GLY A 157 14.40 -2.31 9.27
N ALA A 158 14.80 -3.58 9.22
CA ALA A 158 14.97 -4.34 7.99
C ALA A 158 13.66 -4.40 7.18
N GLY A 159 13.73 -4.06 5.90
CA GLY A 159 12.57 -4.08 5.00
C GLY A 159 11.67 -2.85 5.08
N TYR A 160 12.12 -1.78 5.74
CA TYR A 160 11.34 -0.54 5.87
C TYR A 160 12.12 0.72 5.46
N ALA A 161 13.22 0.58 4.71
CA ALA A 161 13.95 1.75 4.22
C ALA A 161 13.04 2.65 3.37
N ARG A 162 13.05 3.96 3.68
CA ARG A 162 12.30 5.00 2.95
C ARG A 162 10.80 4.70 2.84
N ILE A 163 10.22 4.09 3.86
CA ILE A 163 8.78 3.83 3.93
C ILE A 163 8.27 4.37 5.26
N ALA A 164 7.10 4.99 5.23
CA ALA A 164 6.31 5.33 6.39
C ALA A 164 5.11 4.39 6.50
N ARG A 165 4.73 4.06 7.74
CA ARG A 165 3.50 3.33 8.02
C ARG A 165 2.40 4.31 8.39
N HIS A 166 1.29 4.19 7.68
CA HIS A 166 0.13 5.02 7.84
C HIS A 166 -1.05 4.21 8.33
N TYR A 167 -1.87 4.84 9.15
CA TYR A 167 -3.09 4.27 9.70
C TYR A 167 -4.25 5.21 9.47
N ARG A 168 -5.43 4.65 9.25
CA ARG A 168 -6.69 5.37 9.35
C ARG A 168 -7.76 4.51 9.96
N LEU A 169 -8.66 5.17 10.68
CA LEU A 169 -9.87 4.55 11.20
C LEU A 169 -10.99 4.74 10.17
N GLU A 170 -11.72 3.67 9.90
CA GLU A 170 -12.87 3.69 9.00
C GLU A 170 -14.11 3.18 9.72
N SER A 171 -15.27 3.67 9.30
CA SER A 171 -16.57 3.26 9.81
C SER A 171 -17.53 2.83 8.70
N ALA A 172 -18.45 1.95 9.03
CA ALA A 172 -19.56 1.53 8.17
C ALA A 172 -20.83 1.36 9.00
N THR A 173 -21.99 1.57 8.39
CA THR A 173 -23.31 1.43 9.05
C THR A 173 -23.85 0.01 9.03
N ASN A 174 -23.19 -0.90 8.32
CA ASN A 174 -23.56 -2.31 8.21
C ASN A 174 -22.33 -3.14 7.78
N LEU A 175 -22.47 -4.47 7.77
CA LEU A 175 -21.44 -5.41 7.32
C LEU A 175 -21.80 -6.12 6.00
N LEU A 176 -22.79 -5.63 5.26
CA LEU A 176 -23.22 -6.25 4.01
C LEU A 176 -22.13 -6.16 2.92
N SER A 177 -22.23 -7.03 1.92
CA SER A 177 -21.37 -6.96 0.74
C SER A 177 -21.60 -5.65 -0.01
N GLY A 178 -20.53 -5.04 -0.55
CA GLY A 178 -20.60 -3.75 -1.25
C GLY A 178 -20.73 -2.51 -0.35
N ARG A 179 -20.67 -2.68 0.97
CA ARG A 179 -20.67 -1.55 1.92
C ARG A 179 -19.51 -0.59 1.68
N ILE A 180 -19.76 0.68 1.97
CA ILE A 180 -18.77 1.74 1.93
C ILE A 180 -18.18 1.94 3.31
N TRP A 181 -16.86 1.90 3.40
CA TRP A 181 -16.11 2.26 4.59
C TRP A 181 -15.66 3.71 4.46
N SER A 182 -16.17 4.57 5.34
CA SER A 182 -15.89 6.00 5.33
C SER A 182 -14.84 6.34 6.39
N PRO A 183 -13.85 7.20 6.10
CA PRO A 183 -12.87 7.64 7.08
C PRO A 183 -13.51 8.32 8.28
N VAL A 184 -13.02 8.03 9.48
CA VAL A 184 -13.45 8.72 10.71
C VAL A 184 -12.68 10.03 10.83
N ALA A 185 -13.41 11.14 11.05
CA ALA A 185 -12.82 12.47 11.19
C ALA A 185 -11.80 12.50 12.34
N GLY A 186 -10.66 13.19 12.11
CA GLY A 186 -9.55 13.24 13.07
C GLY A 186 -8.60 12.04 13.04
N CYS A 187 -8.97 10.95 12.37
CA CYS A 187 -8.16 9.74 12.24
C CYS A 187 -8.06 9.23 10.79
N THR A 188 -7.88 10.16 9.85
CA THR A 188 -7.85 9.87 8.41
C THR A 188 -6.46 9.52 7.86
N ASN A 189 -5.40 9.96 8.55
CA ASN A 189 -4.01 9.66 8.20
C ASN A 189 -3.09 9.88 9.41
N ARG A 190 -2.82 8.81 10.16
CA ARG A 190 -1.95 8.81 11.35
C ARG A 190 -0.63 8.13 11.00
N VAL A 191 0.48 8.74 11.40
CA VAL A 191 1.84 8.22 11.17
C VAL A 191 2.59 8.25 12.49
N VAL A 192 3.29 7.17 12.81
CA VAL A 192 4.18 7.10 13.97
C VAL A 192 5.60 7.28 13.48
N GLY A 193 6.29 8.32 13.96
CA GLY A 193 7.63 8.69 13.47
C GLY A 193 8.75 7.78 13.97
N SER A 194 8.61 7.20 15.17
CA SER A 194 9.60 6.30 15.76
C SER A 194 8.97 5.41 16.83
N GLY A 195 9.44 4.17 16.96
CA GLY A 195 8.95 3.24 17.97
C GLY A 195 7.46 2.93 17.81
N SER A 196 6.72 2.97 18.92
CA SER A 196 5.28 2.75 18.97
C SER A 196 4.57 3.85 19.76
N GLU A 197 3.36 4.19 19.34
CA GLU A 197 2.49 5.19 19.97
C GLU A 197 1.06 4.64 20.09
N GLU A 198 0.36 4.94 21.17
CA GLU A 198 -1.08 4.70 21.24
C GLU A 198 -1.83 5.79 20.46
N ILE A 199 -2.50 5.39 19.38
CA ILE A 199 -3.34 6.27 18.57
C ILE A 199 -4.77 6.19 19.11
N THR A 200 -5.31 7.33 19.54
CA THR A 200 -6.69 7.46 20.02
C THR A 200 -7.53 8.29 19.06
N CYS A 201 -8.71 7.76 18.72
CA CYS A 201 -9.66 8.34 17.78
C CYS A 201 -11.01 8.56 18.48
N PRO A 202 -11.43 9.82 18.72
CA PRO A 202 -12.75 10.06 19.29
C PRO A 202 -13.84 9.61 18.32
N ILE A 203 -14.88 8.97 18.85
CA ILE A 203 -16.03 8.53 18.07
C ILE A 203 -17.34 9.00 18.70
N THR A 204 -18.30 9.32 17.85
CA THR A 204 -19.68 9.58 18.24
C THR A 204 -20.56 8.56 17.51
N PRO A 205 -20.89 7.42 18.13
CA PRO A 205 -21.75 6.43 17.50
C PRO A 205 -23.11 7.02 17.15
N ALA A 206 -23.72 6.55 16.05
CA ALA A 206 -25.08 6.91 15.72
C ALA A 206 -26.03 6.38 16.81
N SER A 207 -26.97 7.21 17.27
CA SER A 207 -27.85 6.89 18.41
C SER A 207 -28.86 5.77 18.14
N GLU A 208 -29.13 5.46 16.87
CA GLU A 208 -30.19 4.50 16.47
C GLU A 208 -29.72 3.41 15.49
N ALA A 209 -28.41 3.32 15.21
CA ALA A 209 -27.87 2.35 14.27
C ALA A 209 -26.53 1.78 14.74
N SER A 210 -26.32 0.49 14.45
CA SER A 210 -25.02 -0.14 14.65
C SER A 210 -23.96 0.55 13.78
N THR A 211 -22.87 0.98 14.40
CA THR A 211 -21.70 1.51 13.69
C THR A 211 -20.54 0.53 13.86
N PHE A 212 -19.98 0.09 12.75
CA PHE A 212 -18.86 -0.84 12.70
C PHE A 212 -17.58 -0.07 12.39
N TYR A 213 -16.47 -0.50 12.95
CA TYR A 213 -15.18 0.16 12.79
C TYR A 213 -14.10 -0.83 12.36
N ARG A 214 -13.12 -0.34 11.59
CA ARG A 214 -11.90 -1.08 11.29
C ARG A 214 -10.71 -0.15 11.18
N ILE A 215 -9.53 -0.69 11.42
CA ILE A 215 -8.27 -0.01 11.11
C ILE A 215 -7.90 -0.38 9.67
N ARG A 216 -7.48 0.62 8.88
CA ARG A 216 -6.76 0.39 7.65
C ARG A 216 -5.33 0.90 7.83
N ALA A 217 -4.37 -0.01 7.72
CA ALA A 217 -2.95 0.29 7.69
C ALA A 217 -2.41 0.16 6.26
N TRP A 218 -1.42 0.98 5.90
CA TRP A 218 -0.67 0.83 4.65
C TRP A 218 0.75 1.37 4.78
N LEU A 219 1.62 0.88 3.93
CA LEU A 219 2.98 1.38 3.75
C LEU A 219 2.99 2.38 2.59
N GLN A 220 3.73 3.48 2.75
CA GLN A 220 3.89 4.50 1.73
C GLN A 220 5.35 4.91 1.67
N GLN A 221 5.93 4.95 0.47
CA GLN A 221 7.29 5.44 0.28
C GLN A 221 7.43 6.89 0.73
N THR A 222 8.55 7.20 1.35
CA THR A 222 8.97 8.55 1.73
C THR A 222 10.09 9.02 0.80
N PRO A 223 10.12 10.32 0.46
CA PRO A 223 11.19 10.91 -0.32
C PRO A 223 12.60 10.64 0.21
#